data_AF-A0A1G6NSW7-F1
#
_entry.id   AF-A0A1G6NSW7-F1
#
_cell.length_a   1.000
_cell.length_b   1.000
_cell.length_c   1.000
_cell.angle_alpha   90.00
_cell.angle_beta   90.00
_cell.angle_gamma   90.00
#
_symmetry.space_group_name_H-M   'P 1'
#
loop_
_entity.id
_entity.type
_entity.pdbx_description
1 polymer ?
#
loop_
_entity_poly.entity_id
_entity_poly.type
_entity_poly.pdbx_seq_one_letter_code
_entity_poly.pdbx_strand_id
1 'polypeptide(L)'
;MINFYTESIDKNLIEDFISLYKDSLIAPMDDMWESLTVENSKFYLVYLENNKVGYYSLDDNNYITQFFVLDEFIEFNYDILVYILKKHGIKNGFISTSDIKSLPVFLDLSKNVNVDTYLYTDNKNIVLKKTFDDLVVKVADDNDLKRAFDYVENSVNLKGDWQWDYLRNLGFMLTIEFWK
;
A
#
# COMPACT_ATOMS: atom_id res chain seq x y z
N MET A 1 -26.50 15.78 15.73
CA MET A 1 -25.05 16.08 15.64
C MET A 1 -24.39 14.72 15.48
N ILE A 2 -23.73 14.44 14.35
CA ILE A 2 -23.10 13.14 14.11
C ILE A 2 -21.86 13.06 15.01
N ASN A 3 -21.71 11.99 15.80
CA ASN A 3 -20.64 11.85 16.77
C ASN A 3 -19.69 10.72 16.37
N PHE A 4 -18.57 11.10 15.76
CA PHE A 4 -17.48 10.18 15.46
C PHE A 4 -16.44 10.19 16.58
N TYR A 5 -15.88 9.02 16.89
CA TYR A 5 -14.62 8.94 17.61
C TYR A 5 -13.73 7.83 17.03
N THR A 6 -12.46 7.87 17.40
CA THR A 6 -11.49 6.86 16.94
C THR A 6 -10.58 6.45 18.07
N GLU A 7 -10.20 5.18 18.06
CA GLU A 7 -9.34 4.54 19.05
C GLU A 7 -8.14 3.93 18.33
N SER A 8 -6.94 4.11 18.90
CA SER A 8 -5.76 3.39 18.43
C SER A 8 -5.96 1.90 18.72
N ILE A 9 -5.66 1.05 17.76
CA ILE A 9 -5.90 -0.39 17.87
C ILE A 9 -4.73 -1.18 17.31
N ASP A 10 -4.52 -2.37 17.86
CA ASP A 10 -3.61 -3.34 17.27
C ASP A 10 -4.20 -3.84 15.95
N LYS A 11 -3.37 -3.88 14.89
CA LYS A 11 -3.76 -4.31 13.55
C LYS A 11 -4.43 -5.69 13.57
N ASN A 12 -3.95 -6.61 14.41
CA ASN A 12 -4.46 -7.99 14.49
C ASN A 12 -5.92 -8.04 14.98
N LEU A 13 -6.43 -6.97 15.61
CA LEU A 13 -7.81 -6.89 16.08
C LEU A 13 -8.79 -6.33 15.01
N ILE A 14 -8.27 -5.94 13.85
CA ILE A 14 -9.05 -5.38 12.74
C ILE A 14 -8.76 -6.09 11.41
N GLU A 15 -8.25 -7.32 11.45
CA GLU A 15 -7.95 -8.12 10.26
C GLU A 15 -9.16 -8.27 9.33
N ASP A 16 -10.36 -8.45 9.91
CA ASP A 16 -11.61 -8.52 9.14
C ASP A 16 -11.85 -7.24 8.32
N PHE A 17 -11.61 -6.07 8.91
CA PHE A 17 -11.75 -4.78 8.21
C PHE A 17 -10.69 -4.61 7.12
N ILE A 18 -9.46 -5.05 7.38
CA ILE A 18 -8.38 -5.00 6.38
C ILE A 18 -8.70 -5.94 5.20
N SER A 19 -9.25 -7.12 5.46
CA SER A 19 -9.70 -8.03 4.41
C SER A 19 -10.80 -7.39 3.57
N LEU A 20 -11.83 -6.81 4.22
CA LEU A 20 -12.91 -6.12 3.52
C LEU A 20 -12.40 -4.93 2.68
N TYR A 21 -11.41 -4.20 3.18
CA TYR A 21 -10.75 -3.13 2.43
C TYR A 21 -10.08 -3.68 1.16
N LYS A 22 -9.25 -4.72 1.29
CA LYS A 22 -8.56 -5.34 0.15
C LYS A 22 -9.54 -5.87 -0.89
N ASP A 23 -10.61 -6.52 -0.45
CA ASP A 23 -11.66 -7.05 -1.33
C ASP A 23 -12.45 -5.95 -2.05
N SER A 24 -12.44 -4.72 -1.52
CA SER A 24 -13.12 -3.57 -2.14
C SER A 24 -12.33 -2.91 -3.28
N LEU A 25 -11.03 -3.20 -3.40
CA LEU A 25 -10.16 -2.62 -4.42
C LEU A 25 -10.38 -3.29 -5.79
N ILE A 26 -10.34 -2.51 -6.87
CA ILE A 26 -10.47 -3.05 -8.24
C ILE A 26 -9.19 -3.71 -8.78
N ALA A 27 -8.08 -3.54 -8.09
CA ALA A 27 -6.80 -4.15 -8.37
C ALA A 27 -6.00 -4.25 -7.06
N PRO A 28 -5.07 -5.23 -6.94
CA PRO A 28 -4.24 -5.37 -5.76
C PRO A 28 -3.41 -4.10 -5.51
N MET A 29 -3.05 -3.89 -4.25
CA MET A 29 -2.14 -2.82 -3.87
C MET A 29 -0.69 -3.23 -4.14
N ASP A 30 0.23 -2.29 -4.06
CA ASP A 30 1.65 -2.55 -4.20
C ASP A 30 2.20 -3.30 -2.97
N ASP A 31 2.82 -4.45 -3.20
CA ASP A 31 3.32 -5.32 -2.10
C ASP A 31 4.37 -4.61 -1.24
N MET A 32 5.20 -3.75 -1.85
CA MET A 32 6.19 -2.93 -1.14
C MET A 32 5.51 -1.93 -0.21
N TRP A 33 4.52 -1.20 -0.74
CA TRP A 33 3.69 -0.28 0.02
C TRP A 33 3.05 -0.96 1.21
N GLU A 34 2.43 -2.12 1.00
CA GLU A 34 1.81 -2.88 2.07
C GLU A 34 2.84 -3.31 3.12
N SER A 35 3.91 -3.98 2.69
CA SER A 35 4.89 -4.62 3.58
C SER A 35 5.77 -3.64 4.36
N LEU A 36 6.07 -2.47 3.78
CA LEU A 36 7.01 -1.53 4.39
C LEU A 36 6.33 -0.28 4.96
N THR A 37 5.22 0.17 4.37
CA THR A 37 4.57 1.41 4.79
C THR A 37 3.34 1.12 5.65
N VAL A 38 2.45 0.26 5.17
CA VAL A 38 1.22 -0.07 5.91
C VAL A 38 1.52 -0.90 7.17
N GLU A 39 2.39 -1.91 7.10
CA GLU A 39 2.74 -2.74 8.27
C GLU A 39 3.33 -1.91 9.43
N ASN A 40 4.06 -0.85 9.12
CA ASN A 40 4.69 0.03 10.12
C ASN A 40 3.78 1.21 10.54
N SER A 41 2.56 1.30 10.02
CA SER A 41 1.61 2.36 10.35
C SER A 41 0.90 2.12 11.69
N LYS A 42 0.43 3.19 12.32
CA LYS A 42 -0.49 3.14 13.46
C LYS A 42 -1.91 2.99 12.96
N PHE A 43 -2.64 1.99 13.47
CA PHE A 43 -4.01 1.72 13.08
C PHE A 43 -5.02 2.33 14.06
N TYR A 44 -6.12 2.80 13.50
CA TYR A 44 -7.22 3.40 14.25
C TYR A 44 -8.55 2.85 13.76
N LEU A 45 -9.38 2.44 14.70
CA LEU A 45 -10.76 2.06 14.41
C LEU A 45 -11.66 3.29 14.51
N VAL A 46 -12.60 3.43 13.58
CA VAL A 46 -13.58 4.51 13.52
C VAL A 46 -14.91 4.01 14.08
N TYR A 47 -15.48 4.81 14.96
CA TYR A 47 -16.80 4.58 15.51
C TYR A 47 -17.76 5.71 15.15
N LEU A 48 -18.99 5.33 14.82
CA LEU A 48 -20.15 6.22 14.79
C LEU A 48 -21.09 5.79 15.92
N GLU A 49 -21.24 6.65 16.93
CA GLU A 49 -21.92 6.29 18.17
C GLU A 49 -21.31 5.01 18.79
N ASN A 50 -21.97 3.86 18.76
CA ASN A 50 -21.43 2.60 19.30
C ASN A 50 -21.10 1.57 18.21
N ASN A 51 -21.18 1.95 16.93
CA ASN A 51 -20.93 1.04 15.81
C ASN A 51 -19.52 1.26 15.26
N LYS A 52 -18.81 0.16 14.99
CA LYS A 52 -17.56 0.17 14.23
C LYS A 52 -17.92 0.41 12.76
N VAL A 53 -17.44 1.49 12.18
CA VAL A 53 -17.85 1.90 10.82
C VAL A 53 -16.72 1.85 9.80
N GLY A 54 -15.48 1.72 10.25
CA GLY A 54 -14.32 1.76 9.37
C GLY A 54 -13.02 1.79 10.13
N TYR A 55 -11.92 1.94 9.41
CA TYR A 55 -10.59 2.13 9.99
C TYR A 55 -9.74 3.05 9.11
N TYR A 56 -8.63 3.51 9.67
CA TYR A 56 -7.56 4.16 8.91
C TYR A 56 -6.21 3.87 9.56
N SER A 57 -5.15 4.06 8.79
CA SER A 57 -3.79 3.95 9.28
C SER A 57 -2.98 5.19 8.96
N LEU A 58 -2.06 5.54 9.86
CA LEU A 58 -1.15 6.67 9.72
C LEU A 58 0.30 6.19 9.79
N ASP A 59 1.15 6.64 8.87
CA ASP A 59 2.59 6.44 8.98
C ASP A 59 3.21 7.37 10.07
N ASP A 60 4.53 7.27 10.25
CA ASP A 60 5.26 8.11 11.21
C ASP A 60 5.24 9.61 10.88
N ASN A 61 4.91 9.99 9.63
CA ASN A 61 4.74 11.37 9.20
C ASN A 61 3.29 11.87 9.33
N ASN A 62 2.40 11.05 9.93
CA ASN A 62 0.95 11.26 9.99
C ASN A 62 0.29 11.35 8.60
N TYR A 63 0.82 10.66 7.60
CA TYR A 63 0.16 10.53 6.31
C TYR A 63 -0.82 9.37 6.37
N ILE A 64 -2.01 9.56 5.81
CA ILE A 64 -2.97 8.47 5.68
C ILE A 64 -2.39 7.44 4.70
N THR A 65 -2.24 6.20 5.16
CA THR A 65 -1.71 5.08 4.36
C THR A 65 -2.80 4.10 3.92
N GLN A 66 -3.87 3.97 4.71
CA GLN A 66 -5.12 3.30 4.34
C GLN A 66 -6.30 4.03 4.98
N PHE A 67 -7.46 3.98 4.31
CA PHE A 67 -8.71 4.52 4.80
C PHE A 67 -9.87 3.71 4.22
N PHE A 68 -10.74 3.23 5.11
CA PHE A 68 -11.84 2.36 4.73
C PHE A 68 -13.07 2.64 5.59
N VAL A 69 -14.23 2.65 4.96
CA VAL A 69 -15.55 2.76 5.58
C VAL A 69 -16.42 1.63 5.04
N LEU A 70 -17.16 0.97 5.92
CA LEU A 70 -18.09 -0.10 5.55
C LEU A 70 -19.20 0.45 4.64
N ASP A 71 -19.67 -0.38 3.71
CA ASP A 71 -20.63 0.03 2.68
C ASP A 71 -21.95 0.56 3.24
N GLU A 72 -22.40 0.01 4.37
CA GLU A 72 -23.60 0.46 5.09
C GLU A 72 -23.46 1.84 5.76
N PHE A 73 -22.26 2.41 5.79
CA PHE A 73 -21.95 3.74 6.34
C PHE A 73 -21.26 4.66 5.31
N ILE A 74 -21.27 4.29 4.02
CA ILE A 74 -20.53 5.01 2.98
C ILE A 74 -21.02 6.45 2.78
N GLU A 75 -22.26 6.76 3.14
CA GLU A 75 -22.78 8.13 3.13
C GLU A 75 -22.03 9.07 4.08
N PHE A 76 -21.35 8.51 5.10
CA PHE A 76 -20.55 9.26 6.07
C PHE A 76 -19.07 9.39 5.67
N ASN A 77 -18.67 8.86 4.51
CA ASN A 77 -17.27 8.76 4.12
C ASN A 77 -16.54 10.12 4.13
N TYR A 78 -17.19 11.16 3.59
CA TYR A 78 -16.68 12.53 3.60
C TYR A 78 -16.53 13.08 5.02
N ASP A 79 -17.56 12.95 5.85
CA ASP A 79 -17.57 13.51 7.21
C ASP A 79 -16.54 12.82 8.11
N ILE A 80 -16.38 11.50 7.97
CA ILE A 80 -15.36 10.72 8.68
C ILE A 80 -13.97 11.20 8.28
N LEU A 81 -13.69 11.35 6.99
CA LEU A 81 -12.38 11.81 6.53
C LEU A 81 -12.09 13.24 7.03
N VAL A 82 -13.05 14.15 6.95
CA VAL A 82 -12.92 15.51 7.53
C VAL A 82 -12.62 15.48 9.02
N TYR A 83 -13.31 14.61 9.77
CA TYR A 83 -13.07 14.43 11.20
C TYR A 83 -11.63 13.94 11.47
N ILE A 84 -11.17 12.91 10.75
CA ILE A 84 -9.81 12.35 10.89
C ILE A 84 -8.75 13.40 10.57
N LEU A 85 -8.89 14.12 9.45
CA LEU A 85 -7.95 15.16 9.04
C LEU A 85 -7.82 16.26 10.09
N LYS A 86 -8.95 16.70 10.67
CA LYS A 86 -8.96 17.71 11.73
C LYS A 86 -8.37 17.20 13.04
N LYS A 87 -8.71 15.97 13.45
CA LYS A 87 -8.25 15.37 14.71
C LYS A 87 -6.73 15.29 14.78
N HIS A 88 -6.10 14.91 13.68
CA HIS A 88 -4.65 14.69 13.63
C HIS A 88 -3.87 15.84 12.97
N GLY A 89 -4.56 16.87 12.46
CA GLY A 89 -3.92 17.97 11.73
C GLY A 89 -3.24 17.51 10.44
N ILE A 90 -3.76 16.47 9.80
CA ILE A 90 -3.19 15.82 8.61
C ILE A 90 -3.31 16.77 7.43
N LYS A 91 -2.23 16.84 6.64
CA LYS A 91 -2.15 17.68 5.44
C LYS A 91 -1.90 16.90 4.16
N ASN A 92 -1.42 15.67 4.28
CA ASN A 92 -1.05 14.81 3.17
C ASN A 92 -1.53 13.38 3.45
N GLY A 93 -1.76 12.62 2.40
CA GLY A 93 -2.13 11.22 2.47
C GLY A 93 -1.99 10.59 1.10
N PHE A 94 -1.99 9.26 1.07
CA PHE A 94 -1.91 8.48 -0.14
C PHE A 94 -3.26 7.83 -0.41
N ILE A 95 -3.62 7.75 -1.69
CA ILE A 95 -4.81 7.04 -2.13
C ILE A 95 -4.51 6.41 -3.49
N SER A 96 -4.85 5.13 -3.64
CA SER A 96 -4.73 4.43 -4.92
C SER A 96 -5.96 4.72 -5.78
N THR A 97 -5.76 4.80 -7.10
CA THR A 97 -6.88 4.82 -8.05
C THR A 97 -7.67 3.51 -8.04
N SER A 98 -7.14 2.44 -7.45
CA SER A 98 -7.85 1.18 -7.23
C SER A 98 -8.89 1.27 -6.12
N ASP A 99 -8.81 2.27 -5.23
CA ASP A 99 -9.77 2.51 -4.14
C ASP A 99 -10.89 3.44 -4.63
N ILE A 100 -11.84 2.88 -5.38
CA ILE A 100 -12.92 3.65 -6.01
C ILE A 100 -13.87 4.26 -4.98
N LYS A 101 -14.01 3.66 -3.80
CA LYS A 101 -14.97 4.10 -2.77
C LYS A 101 -14.46 5.35 -2.05
N SER A 102 -13.16 5.39 -1.74
CA SER A 102 -12.57 6.50 -1.00
C SER A 102 -11.95 7.59 -1.88
N LEU A 103 -11.54 7.26 -3.11
CA LEU A 103 -10.90 8.23 -4.01
C LEU A 103 -11.72 9.53 -4.21
N PRO A 104 -13.04 9.51 -4.43
CA PRO A 104 -13.82 10.73 -4.64
C PRO A 104 -13.71 11.71 -3.46
N VAL A 105 -13.81 11.23 -2.22
CA VAL A 105 -13.74 12.10 -1.04
C VAL A 105 -12.34 12.65 -0.80
N PHE A 106 -11.29 11.90 -1.14
CA PHE A 106 -9.92 12.41 -1.15
C PHE A 106 -9.76 13.53 -2.17
N LEU A 107 -10.30 13.36 -3.38
CA LEU A 107 -10.23 14.38 -4.43
C LEU A 107 -11.00 15.64 -4.05
N ASP A 108 -12.20 15.52 -3.47
CA ASP A 108 -13.01 16.65 -3.03
C ASP A 108 -12.32 17.51 -1.95
N LEU A 109 -11.55 16.86 -1.07
CA LEU A 109 -10.84 17.53 0.03
C LEU A 109 -9.41 17.99 -0.33
N SER A 110 -8.90 17.54 -1.47
CA SER A 110 -7.52 17.82 -1.89
C SER A 110 -7.38 19.21 -2.49
N LYS A 111 -6.34 19.93 -2.08
CA LYS A 111 -5.94 21.19 -2.75
C LYS A 111 -5.05 20.95 -3.96
N ASN A 112 -4.21 19.92 -3.89
CA ASN A 112 -3.29 19.51 -4.94
C ASN A 112 -3.24 17.98 -4.97
N VAL A 113 -3.05 17.42 -6.15
CA VAL A 113 -2.87 15.98 -6.36
C VAL A 113 -1.61 15.79 -7.20
N ASN A 114 -0.70 14.93 -6.75
CA ASN A 114 0.49 14.55 -7.49
C ASN A 114 0.47 13.04 -7.69
N VAL A 115 0.92 12.58 -8.85
CA VAL A 115 1.11 11.15 -9.10
C VAL A 115 2.40 10.73 -8.41
N ASP A 116 2.31 9.74 -7.53
CA ASP A 116 3.47 9.11 -6.89
C ASP A 116 4.02 7.99 -7.77
N THR A 117 3.20 6.96 -8.01
CA THR A 117 3.60 5.73 -8.71
C THR A 117 2.50 5.22 -9.63
N TYR A 118 2.88 4.54 -10.72
CA TYR A 118 1.96 3.78 -11.58
C TYR A 118 2.07 2.29 -11.30
N LEU A 119 0.92 1.63 -11.08
CA LEU A 119 0.84 0.18 -10.90
C LEU A 119 0.43 -0.49 -12.21
N TYR A 120 1.10 -1.59 -12.54
CA TYR A 120 0.89 -2.32 -13.78
C TYR A 120 0.49 -3.76 -13.47
N THR A 121 -0.45 -4.28 -14.25
CA THR A 121 -0.76 -5.72 -14.29
C THR A 121 -0.51 -6.22 -15.71
N ASP A 122 0.02 -7.42 -15.83
CA ASP A 122 0.16 -8.07 -17.13
C ASP A 122 -1.24 -8.44 -17.65
N ASN A 123 -1.54 -8.01 -18.88
CA ASN A 123 -2.80 -8.33 -19.57
C ASN A 123 -2.83 -9.78 -20.14
N LYS A 124 -1.85 -10.64 -19.79
CA LYS A 124 -1.77 -12.11 -19.98
C LYS A 124 -1.97 -12.66 -21.39
N ASN A 125 -2.23 -11.80 -22.37
CA ASN A 125 -2.63 -12.20 -23.73
C ASN A 125 -1.58 -11.85 -24.79
N ILE A 126 -0.30 -11.75 -24.40
CA ILE A 126 0.79 -11.45 -25.33
C ILE A 126 1.81 -12.58 -25.27
N VAL A 127 1.85 -13.39 -26.31
CA VAL A 127 3.00 -14.26 -26.58
C VAL A 127 4.10 -13.37 -27.15
N LEU A 128 5.18 -13.17 -26.38
CA LEU A 128 6.36 -12.45 -26.84
C LEU A 128 6.92 -13.18 -28.08
N LYS A 129 6.89 -12.53 -29.24
CA LYS A 129 7.47 -13.06 -30.48
C LYS A 129 9.01 -13.01 -30.50
N LYS A 130 9.61 -12.27 -29.56
CA LYS A 130 11.05 -12.11 -29.45
C LYS A 130 11.55 -13.08 -28.40
N THR A 131 12.28 -14.10 -28.85
CA THR A 131 13.10 -14.92 -27.98
C THR A 131 14.39 -14.15 -27.69
N PHE A 132 14.79 -14.11 -26.43
CA PHE A 132 16.12 -13.67 -26.05
C PHE A 132 16.96 -14.94 -25.96
N ASP A 133 17.52 -15.36 -27.09
CA ASP A 133 18.19 -16.68 -27.20
C ASP A 133 19.38 -16.82 -26.22
N ASP A 134 19.94 -15.68 -25.77
CA ASP A 134 21.04 -15.61 -24.81
C ASP A 134 20.59 -15.32 -23.35
N LEU A 135 19.29 -15.13 -23.09
CA LEU A 135 18.80 -14.86 -21.73
C LEU A 135 18.56 -16.17 -20.98
N VAL A 136 19.41 -16.44 -19.98
CA VAL A 136 19.24 -17.57 -19.06
C VAL A 136 18.51 -17.10 -17.81
N VAL A 137 17.27 -17.53 -17.65
CA VAL A 137 16.49 -17.34 -16.42
C VAL A 137 16.62 -18.59 -15.57
N LYS A 138 17.18 -18.47 -14.37
CA LYS A 138 17.27 -19.54 -13.37
C LYS A 138 16.67 -19.09 -12.04
N VAL A 139 16.26 -20.05 -11.23
CA VAL A 139 15.93 -19.79 -9.82
C VAL A 139 17.20 -19.31 -9.12
N ALA A 140 17.10 -18.19 -8.39
CA ALA A 140 18.21 -17.62 -7.66
C ALA A 140 18.62 -18.52 -6.46
N ASP A 141 19.92 -18.60 -6.21
CA ASP A 141 20.49 -19.16 -4.98
C ASP A 141 20.98 -18.05 -4.01
N ASP A 142 21.49 -18.45 -2.84
CA ASP A 142 21.99 -17.50 -1.83
C ASP A 142 23.14 -16.61 -2.34
N ASN A 143 23.95 -17.09 -3.29
CA ASN A 143 25.01 -16.28 -3.89
C ASN A 143 24.43 -15.25 -4.86
N ASP A 144 23.40 -15.63 -5.64
CA ASP A 144 22.68 -14.70 -6.50
C ASP A 144 22.00 -13.60 -5.67
N LEU A 145 21.42 -13.95 -4.51
CA LEU A 145 20.84 -12.98 -3.57
C LEU A 145 21.89 -11.97 -3.08
N LYS A 146 23.09 -12.44 -2.70
CA LYS A 146 24.19 -11.56 -2.30
C LYS A 146 24.60 -10.62 -3.44
N ARG A 147 24.71 -11.12 -4.67
CA ARG A 147 25.04 -10.30 -5.85
C ARG A 147 23.96 -9.26 -6.13
N ALA A 148 22.68 -9.63 -5.99
CA ALA A 148 21.57 -8.70 -6.16
C ALA A 148 21.63 -7.57 -5.12
N PHE A 149 21.97 -7.89 -3.87
CA PHE A 149 22.19 -6.89 -2.83
C PHE A 149 23.33 -5.94 -3.18
N ASP A 150 24.51 -6.48 -3.52
CA ASP A 150 25.68 -5.69 -3.92
C ASP A 150 25.34 -4.79 -5.11
N TYR A 151 24.56 -5.29 -6.08
CA TYR A 151 24.12 -4.50 -7.23
C TYR A 151 23.20 -3.34 -6.82
N VAL A 152 22.18 -3.59 -5.99
CA VAL A 152 21.22 -2.58 -5.54
C VAL A 152 21.93 -1.46 -4.76
N GLU A 153 22.82 -1.83 -3.84
CA GLU A 153 23.55 -0.84 -3.04
C GLU A 153 24.45 0.05 -3.92
N ASN A 154 25.17 -0.56 -4.87
CA ASN A 154 26.16 0.16 -5.67
C ASN A 154 25.56 0.89 -6.88
N SER A 155 24.42 0.43 -7.41
CA SER A 155 23.88 0.92 -8.69
C SER A 155 22.61 1.74 -8.54
N VAL A 156 21.77 1.44 -7.53
CA VAL A 156 20.50 2.12 -7.31
C VAL A 156 20.58 3.08 -6.11
N ASN A 157 21.68 3.02 -5.35
CA ASN A 157 21.93 3.82 -4.14
C ASN A 157 20.76 3.76 -3.12
N LEU A 158 20.03 2.65 -3.13
CA LEU A 158 19.06 2.33 -2.09
C LEU A 158 19.84 1.65 -0.98
N LYS A 159 19.73 2.18 0.25
CA LYS A 159 20.40 1.64 1.44
C LYS A 159 19.40 1.50 2.58
N GLY A 160 19.33 0.31 3.18
CA GLY A 160 18.57 0.09 4.41
C GLY A 160 18.51 -1.38 4.79
N ASP A 161 18.51 -1.67 6.10
CA ASP A 161 18.48 -3.05 6.60
C ASP A 161 17.23 -3.83 6.14
N TRP A 162 16.11 -3.10 5.92
CA TRP A 162 14.86 -3.65 5.37
C TRP A 162 15.01 -4.32 4.00
N GLN A 163 16.04 -3.96 3.24
CA GLN A 163 16.28 -4.52 1.90
C GLN A 163 16.56 -6.01 1.96
N TRP A 164 17.31 -6.47 2.97
CA TRP A 164 17.61 -7.88 3.15
C TRP A 164 16.35 -8.69 3.41
N ASP A 165 15.50 -8.20 4.32
CA ASP A 165 14.26 -8.89 4.68
C ASP A 165 13.27 -8.85 3.52
N TYR A 166 13.15 -7.72 2.82
CA TYR A 166 12.28 -7.59 1.66
C TYR A 166 12.73 -8.51 0.50
N LEU A 167 14.01 -8.50 0.14
CA LEU A 167 14.57 -9.33 -0.93
C LEU A 167 14.49 -10.83 -0.62
N ARG A 168 14.58 -11.21 0.65
CA ARG A 168 14.36 -12.60 1.09
C ARG A 168 12.89 -13.01 1.04
N ASN A 169 11.98 -12.09 1.35
CA ASN A 169 10.54 -12.35 1.41
C ASN A 169 9.85 -12.28 0.04
N LEU A 170 10.50 -11.67 -0.97
CA LEU A 170 10.14 -11.82 -2.38
C LEU A 170 10.39 -13.26 -2.82
N GLY A 171 9.41 -14.14 -2.56
CA GLY A 171 9.44 -15.52 -3.01
C GLY A 171 9.73 -15.59 -4.51
N PHE A 172 10.84 -16.24 -4.87
CA PHE A 172 11.36 -16.39 -6.23
C PHE A 172 11.83 -15.09 -6.89
N MET A 173 12.89 -14.51 -6.33
CA MET A 173 13.71 -13.57 -7.09
C MET A 173 14.27 -14.27 -8.35
N LEU A 174 13.83 -13.82 -9.52
CA LEU A 174 14.42 -14.20 -10.79
C LEU A 174 15.55 -13.21 -11.09
N THR A 175 16.78 -13.68 -11.06
CA THR A 175 17.92 -12.86 -11.46
C THR A 175 17.94 -12.79 -12.99
N ILE A 176 17.80 -11.58 -13.53
CA ILE A 176 18.04 -11.30 -14.95
C ILE A 176 19.50 -10.81 -15.05
N GLU A 177 20.40 -11.68 -15.50
CA GLU A 177 21.78 -11.28 -15.77
C GLU A 177 21.85 -10.55 -17.12
N PHE A 178 22.27 -9.27 -17.09
CA PHE A 178 22.76 -8.58 -18.28
C PHE A 178 24.29 -8.47 -18.16
N TRP A 179 25.03 -9.00 -19.12
CA TRP A 179 26.49 -8.90 -19.14
C TRP A 179 27.01 -7.72 -19.99
N LYS A 180 28.27 -7.39 -19.68
CA LYS A 180 29.09 -6.18 -19.96
C LYS A 180 29.15 -5.68 -21.39
#